data_AF-A0A1F8CXW2-F1
#
_entry.id   AF-A0A1F8CXW2-F1
#
_cell.length_a   1.000
_cell.length_b   1.000
_cell.length_c   1.000
_cell.angle_alpha   90.00
_cell.angle_beta   90.00
_cell.angle_gamma   90.00
#
_symmetry.space_group_name_H-M   'P 1'
#
loop_
_entity.id
_entity.type
_entity.pdbx_description
1 polymer ?
#
loop_
_entity_poly.entity_id
_entity_poly.type
_entity_poly.pdbx_seq_one_letter_code
_entity_poly.pdbx_strand_id
1 'polypeptide(L)'
;MRTSDRKLNPSFKNQLVKTFAQTLVDLKDPDEINTFLQDFFNDSELETFAKRLAIAYWLKKKRSYNNIKENLKVSSATIATIEKLMEKSGFVLALKKIEAEEWA
;
A
#
# COMPACT_ATOMS: atom_id res chain seq x y z
N MET A 1 -13.48 4.74 5.25
CA MET A 1 -13.87 6.03 5.89
C MET A 1 -14.75 6.86 4.94
N ARG A 2 -15.92 7.36 5.36
CA ARG A 2 -16.67 8.36 4.58
C ARG A 2 -16.05 9.74 4.80
N THR A 3 -15.72 10.44 3.73
CA THR A 3 -15.20 11.82 3.81
C THR A 3 -16.29 12.84 3.49
N SER A 4 -16.17 14.04 4.06
CA SER A 4 -17.05 15.18 3.76
C SER A 4 -16.64 15.85 2.44
N ASP A 5 -17.60 16.47 1.75
CA ASP A 5 -17.35 17.29 0.55
C ASP A 5 -16.65 18.63 0.86
N ARG A 6 -16.56 19.00 2.15
CA ARG A 6 -15.87 20.22 2.59
C ARG A 6 -14.36 20.07 2.39
N LYS A 7 -13.77 21.04 1.69
CA LYS A 7 -12.33 21.06 1.44
C LYS A 7 -11.56 21.39 2.71
N LEU A 8 -10.60 20.53 3.07
CA LEU A 8 -9.62 20.82 4.11
C LEU A 8 -8.67 21.92 3.66
N ASN A 9 -8.20 22.74 4.61
CA ASN A 9 -7.10 23.66 4.36
C ASN A 9 -5.85 22.87 3.89
N PRO A 10 -5.19 23.28 2.79
CA PRO A 10 -4.01 22.58 2.27
C PRO A 10 -2.89 22.39 3.31
N SER A 11 -2.61 23.39 4.15
CA SER A 11 -1.56 23.28 5.18
C SER A 11 -1.90 22.21 6.22
N PHE A 12 -3.15 22.20 6.67
CA PHE A 12 -3.64 21.23 7.63
C PHE A 12 -3.67 19.81 7.04
N LYS A 13 -4.08 19.65 5.78
CA LYS A 13 -4.03 18.36 5.08
C LYS A 13 -2.60 17.80 5.04
N ASN A 14 -1.61 18.64 4.71
CA ASN A 14 -0.21 18.24 4.68
C ASN A 14 0.29 17.85 6.08
N GLN A 15 -0.13 18.58 7.11
CA GLN A 15 0.21 18.25 8.50
C GLN A 15 -0.36 16.89 8.91
N LEU A 16 -1.63 16.60 8.59
CA LEU A 16 -2.24 15.29 8.85
C LEU A 16 -1.47 14.14 8.20
N VAL A 17 -1.12 14.29 6.92
CA VAL A 17 -0.35 13.26 6.18
C VAL A 17 1.05 13.09 6.79
N LYS A 18 1.70 14.18 7.19
CA LYS A 18 3.02 14.14 7.81
C LYS A 18 2.98 13.44 9.17
N THR A 19 2.01 13.76 10.01
CA THR A 19 1.83 13.11 11.31
C THR A 19 1.58 11.62 11.13
N PHE A 20 0.68 11.23 10.22
CA PHE A 20 0.41 9.82 9.94
C PHE A 20 1.67 9.08 9.47
N ALA A 21 2.41 9.65 8.52
CA ALA A 21 3.66 9.07 8.03
C ALA A 21 4.72 8.94 9.14
N GLN A 22 4.84 9.94 10.02
CA GLN A 22 5.77 9.89 11.15
C GLN A 22 5.38 8.78 12.14
N THR A 23 4.10 8.65 12.48
CA THR A 23 3.62 7.58 13.36
C THR A 23 3.95 6.19 12.80
N LEU A 24 3.77 5.98 11.49
CA LEU A 24 4.14 4.71 10.86
C LEU A 24 5.65 4.40 10.93
N VAL A 25 6.50 5.42 10.96
CA VAL A 25 7.96 5.27 11.11
C VAL A 25 8.37 5.03 12.57
N ASP A 26 7.61 5.59 13.51
CA ASP A 26 7.88 5.47 14.94
C ASP A 26 7.49 4.09 15.51
N LEU A 27 6.56 3.39 14.86
CA LEU A 27 6.25 1.98 15.12
C LEU A 27 7.39 1.12 14.59
N LYS A 28 8.25 0.61 15.47
CA LYS A 28 9.51 -0.06 15.08
C LYS A 28 9.41 -1.57 15.04
N ASP A 29 8.40 -2.11 15.72
CA ASP A 29 8.23 -3.54 15.87
C ASP A 29 7.16 -4.08 14.90
N PRO A 30 7.39 -5.23 14.24
CA PRO A 30 6.38 -5.84 13.37
C PRO A 30 5.05 -6.12 14.07
N ASP A 31 5.05 -6.51 15.34
CA ASP A 31 3.83 -6.78 16.12
C ASP A 31 3.11 -5.47 16.47
N GLU A 32 3.85 -4.40 16.78
CA GLU A 32 3.29 -3.05 16.96
C GLU A 32 2.59 -2.56 15.69
N ILE A 33 3.24 -2.67 14.52
CA ILE A 33 2.64 -2.29 13.25
C ILE A 33 1.44 -3.18 12.92
N ASN A 34 1.53 -4.50 13.10
CA ASN A 34 0.42 -5.41 12.81
C ASN A 34 -0.81 -5.08 13.66
N THR A 35 -0.61 -4.80 14.95
CA THR A 35 -1.69 -4.39 15.86
C THR A 35 -2.31 -3.08 15.39
N PHE A 36 -1.49 -2.07 15.08
CA PHE A 36 -1.99 -0.79 14.56
C PHE A 36 -2.79 -0.96 13.27
N LEU A 37 -2.31 -1.77 12.32
CA LEU A 37 -2.99 -1.96 11.04
C LEU A 37 -4.35 -2.64 11.19
N GLN A 38 -4.48 -3.61 12.10
CA GLN A 38 -5.74 -4.30 12.38
C GLN A 38 -6.77 -3.40 13.08
N ASP A 39 -6.32 -2.54 13.99
CA ASP A 39 -7.21 -1.64 14.72
C ASP A 39 -7.58 -0.38 13.92
N PHE A 40 -6.68 0.11 13.06
CA PHE A 40 -6.86 1.36 12.33
C PHE A 40 -7.64 1.21 11.03
N PHE A 41 -7.41 0.11 10.29
CA PHE A 41 -8.12 -0.17 9.05
C PHE A 41 -9.30 -1.10 9.30
N ASN A 42 -10.36 -0.95 8.50
CA ASN A 42 -11.31 -2.05 8.39
C ASN A 42 -10.76 -3.16 7.47
N ASP A 43 -11.34 -4.35 7.57
CA ASP A 43 -10.91 -5.53 6.80
C ASP A 43 -10.78 -5.25 5.30
N SER A 44 -11.74 -4.52 4.72
CA SER A 44 -11.74 -4.21 3.29
C SER A 44 -10.62 -3.24 2.89
N GLU A 45 -10.34 -2.22 3.71
CA GLU A 45 -9.26 -1.27 3.48
C GLU A 45 -7.90 -1.98 3.59
N LEU A 46 -7.70 -2.76 4.66
CA LEU A 46 -6.47 -3.50 4.89
C LEU A 46 -6.19 -4.48 3.74
N GLU A 47 -7.19 -5.29 3.37
CA GLU A 47 -7.08 -6.24 2.26
C GLU A 47 -6.78 -5.52 0.93
N THR A 48 -7.43 -4.38 0.67
CA THR A 48 -7.22 -3.59 -0.55
C THR A 48 -5.79 -3.07 -0.65
N PHE A 49 -5.25 -2.50 0.42
CA PHE A 49 -3.88 -1.98 0.43
C PHE A 49 -2.83 -3.10 0.39
N ALA A 50 -3.07 -4.21 1.08
CA ALA A 50 -2.21 -5.40 1.00
C ALA A 50 -2.16 -5.97 -0.43
N LYS A 51 -3.32 -6.16 -1.08
CA LYS A 51 -3.40 -6.61 -2.49
C LYS A 51 -2.68 -5.64 -3.42
N ARG A 52 -2.81 -4.33 -3.20
CA ARG A 52 -2.14 -3.31 -4.01
C ARG A 52 -0.61 -3.46 -3.98
N LEU A 53 -0.03 -3.72 -2.81
CA LEU A 53 1.39 -3.99 -2.65
C LEU A 53 1.78 -5.31 -3.33
N ALA A 54 0.99 -6.36 -3.10
CA ALA A 54 1.21 -7.69 -3.67
C ALA A 54 1.19 -7.69 -5.22
N ILE A 55 0.25 -6.96 -5.84
CA ILE A 55 0.20 -6.80 -7.30
C ILE A 55 1.52 -6.21 -7.82
N ALA A 56 1.98 -5.10 -7.23
CA ALA A 56 3.20 -4.43 -7.66
C ALA A 56 4.41 -5.37 -7.57
N TYR A 57 4.50 -6.10 -6.47
CA TYR A 57 5.57 -7.07 -6.24
C TYR A 57 5.50 -8.28 -7.18
N TRP A 58 4.31 -8.81 -7.48
CA TRP A 58 4.16 -9.93 -8.42
C TRP A 58 4.42 -9.55 -9.88
N LEU A 59 4.02 -8.34 -10.27
CA LEU A 59 4.37 -7.77 -11.58
C LEU A 59 5.90 -7.61 -11.71
N LYS A 60 6.57 -7.14 -10.65
CA LYS A 60 8.03 -7.06 -10.60
C LYS A 60 8.69 -8.44 -10.77
N LYS A 61 8.11 -9.49 -10.17
CA LYS A 61 8.51 -10.90 -10.35
C LYS A 61 8.07 -11.52 -11.69
N LYS A 62 7.58 -10.72 -12.64
CA LYS A 62 7.14 -11.15 -13.98
C LYS A 62 6.03 -12.22 -13.96
N ARG A 63 5.19 -12.24 -12.91
CA ARG A 63 4.00 -13.11 -12.90
C ARG A 63 3.00 -12.62 -13.94
N SER A 64 2.28 -13.55 -14.56
CA SER A 64 1.29 -13.21 -15.58
C SER A 64 0.07 -12.51 -14.97
N TYR A 65 -0.56 -11.64 -15.76
CA TYR A 65 -1.79 -10.94 -15.38
C TYR A 65 -2.89 -11.91 -14.92
N ASN A 66 -3.06 -13.05 -15.60
CA ASN A 66 -4.04 -14.06 -15.23
C ASN A 66 -3.72 -14.69 -13.86
N ASN A 67 -2.45 -14.98 -13.59
CA ASN A 67 -2.05 -15.50 -12.29
C ASN A 67 -2.35 -14.51 -11.15
N ILE A 68 -2.02 -13.23 -11.34
CA ILE A 68 -2.29 -12.17 -10.35
C ILE A 68 -3.80 -12.02 -10.13
N LYS A 69 -4.58 -11.98 -11.21
CA LYS A 69 -6.04 -11.86 -11.18
C LYS A 69 -6.68 -12.97 -10.35
N GLU A 70 -6.32 -14.22 -10.65
CA GLU A 70 -6.95 -15.39 -10.03
C GLU A 70 -6.57 -15.60 -8.57
N ASN A 71 -5.33 -15.29 -8.19
CA ASN A 71 -4.87 -15.50 -6.82
C ASN A 71 -5.24 -14.33 -5.90
N LEU A 72 -5.10 -13.08 -6.38
CA LEU A 72 -5.38 -11.90 -5.56
C LEU A 72 -6.85 -11.46 -5.65
N LYS A 73 -7.65 -12.11 -6.50
CA LYS A 73 -9.09 -11.81 -6.71
C LYS A 73 -9.32 -10.33 -7.03
N VAL A 74 -8.54 -9.81 -7.98
CA VAL A 74 -8.61 -8.41 -8.44
C VAL A 74 -8.95 -8.34 -9.93
N SER A 75 -9.43 -7.18 -10.40
CA SER A 75 -9.72 -6.98 -11.82
C SER A 75 -8.46 -6.68 -12.64
N SER A 76 -8.48 -6.98 -13.95
CA SER A 76 -7.40 -6.61 -14.86
C SER A 76 -7.18 -5.09 -14.93
N ALA A 77 -8.25 -4.30 -14.78
CA ALA A 77 -8.17 -2.83 -14.72
C ALA A 77 -7.41 -2.36 -13.46
N THR A 78 -7.59 -3.05 -12.34
CA THR A 78 -6.84 -2.80 -11.10
C THR A 78 -5.35 -3.08 -11.32
N ILE A 79 -5.01 -4.24 -11.91
CA ILE A 79 -3.61 -4.61 -12.19
C ILE A 79 -2.94 -3.57 -13.09
N ALA A 80 -3.59 -3.20 -14.20
CA ALA A 80 -3.08 -2.18 -15.13
C ALA A 80 -2.90 -0.80 -14.46
N THR A 81 -3.78 -0.46 -13.51
CA THR A 81 -3.65 0.78 -12.73
C THR A 81 -2.41 0.72 -11.85
N ILE A 82 -2.15 -0.40 -11.17
CA ILE A 82 -0.98 -0.54 -10.30
C ILE A 82 0.31 -0.58 -11.11
N GLU A 83 0.33 -1.27 -12.25
CA GLU A 83 1.48 -1.30 -13.17
C GLU A 83 1.94 0.11 -13.53
N LYS A 84 1.01 1.00 -13.93
CA LYS A 84 1.31 2.42 -14.23
C LYS A 84 1.84 3.20 -13.02
N LEU A 85 1.51 2.79 -11.80
CA LEU A 85 1.94 3.47 -10.59
C LEU A 85 3.28 2.96 -10.06
N MET A 86 3.74 1.77 -10.49
CA MET A 86 4.99 1.17 -10.03
C MET A 86 6.22 2.00 -10.39
N GLU A 87 6.15 2.81 -11.46
CA GLU A 87 7.22 3.71 -11.88
C GLU A 87 7.39 4.92 -10.94
N LYS A 88 6.43 5.18 -10.05
CA LYS A 88 6.52 6.28 -9.08
C LYS A 88 7.56 5.96 -8.01
N SER A 89 8.30 6.99 -7.59
CA SER A 89 9.38 6.90 -6.60
C SER A 89 9.00 6.13 -5.33
N GLY A 90 7.78 6.32 -4.81
CA GLY A 90 7.30 5.60 -3.63
C GLY A 90 7.23 4.08 -3.81
N PHE A 91 6.70 3.61 -4.95
CA PHE A 91 6.65 2.17 -5.26
C PHE A 91 8.04 1.60 -5.51
N VAL A 92 8.90 2.33 -6.22
CA VAL A 92 10.28 1.92 -6.45
C VAL A 92 11.03 1.71 -5.13
N LEU A 93 10.86 2.61 -4.16
CA LEU A 93 11.48 2.50 -2.84
C LEU A 93 10.92 1.30 -2.05
N ALA A 94 9.60 1.14 -2.01
CA ALA A 94 8.96 0.02 -1.31
C ALA A 94 9.37 -1.34 -1.88
N LEU A 95 9.37 -1.48 -3.21
CA LEU A 95 9.76 -2.73 -3.88
C LEU A 95 11.23 -3.09 -3.61
N LYS A 96 12.14 -2.10 -3.62
CA LYS A 96 13.55 -2.32 -3.27
C LYS A 96 13.72 -2.83 -1.83
N LYS A 97 12.89 -2.35 -0.89
CA LYS A 97 12.93 -2.80 0.50
C LYS A 97 12.43 -4.23 0.66
N ILE A 98 11.32 -4.57 0.00
CA ILE A 98 10.77 -5.94 0.00
C ILE A 98 11.78 -6.92 -0.60
N GLU A 99 12.41 -6.57 -1.73
CA GLU A 99 13.44 -7.42 -2.34
C GLU A 99 14.62 -7.65 -1.38
N ALA A 100 15.06 -6.62 -0.64
CA ALA A 100 16.16 -6.75 0.32
C ALA A 100 15.85 -7.69 1.49
N GLU A 101 14.60 -7.74 1.95
CA GLU A 101 14.17 -8.66 3.02
C GLU A 101 14.03 -10.10 2.55
N GLU A 102 13.84 -10.38 1.26
CA GLU A 102 13.85 -11.75 0.74
C GLU A 102 15.24 -12.41 0.77
N TRP A 103 16.30 -11.61 0.90
CA TRP A 103 17.70 -12.08 0.98
C TRP A 103 18.30 -11.96 2.39
N ALA A 104 17.51 -11.49 3.37
CA ALA A 104 17.89 -11.40 4.79
C ALA A 104 17.39 -12.63 5.55
#